data_AF-A0A2D3P1B1-F1
#
_entry.id   AF-A0A2D3P1B1-F1
#
_cell.length_a   1.000
_cell.length_b   1.000
_cell.length_c   1.000
_cell.angle_alpha   90.00
_cell.angle_beta   90.00
_cell.angle_gamma   90.00
#
_symmetry.space_group_name_H-M   'P 1'
#
loop_
_entity.id
_entity.type
_entity.pdbx_description
1 polymer ?
#
loop_
_entity_poly.entity_id
_entity_poly.type
_entity_poly.pdbx_seq_one_letter_code
_entity_poly.pdbx_strand_id
1 'polypeptide(L)'
;MDKILIIFLYIALIFVMYIDINKKYIPNVLNFSILILSVFIRGISEIENFFIGAACYVLPILIFYGYVSDILKREVFGFGDIKLIIALGGLLYHSEINIFLQIYIFYLLVFSIATLYITFYLCVYFCKNRALKIRGVEIAFAPYICIAFFIIYNYIEGIL
;
A
#
# COMPACT_ATOMS: atom_id res chain seq x y z
N MET A 1 4.87 21.20 12.48
CA MET A 1 5.80 20.82 11.40
C MET A 1 5.26 19.59 10.66
N ASP A 2 4.62 18.68 11.39
CA ASP A 2 4.11 17.40 10.92
C ASP A 2 3.03 17.52 9.84
N LYS A 3 2.11 18.49 9.94
CA LYS A 3 1.08 18.73 8.91
C LYS A 3 1.66 19.03 7.52
N ILE A 4 2.77 19.76 7.44
CA ILE A 4 3.42 20.07 6.15
C ILE A 4 4.07 18.80 5.58
N LEU A 5 4.73 18.01 6.42
CA LEU A 5 5.32 16.73 6.02
C LEU A 5 4.25 15.74 5.55
N ILE A 6 3.10 15.68 6.22
CA ILE A 6 1.95 14.85 5.81
C ILE A 6 1.42 15.29 4.43
N ILE A 7 1.35 16.60 4.15
CA ILE A 7 0.96 17.09 2.81
C ILE A 7 1.96 16.62 1.76
N PHE A 8 3.26 16.71 2.03
CA PHE A 8 4.29 16.19 1.12
C PHE A 8 4.17 14.66 0.93
N LEU A 9 3.84 13.92 1.99
CA LEU A 9 3.61 12.47 1.92
C LEU A 9 2.45 12.19 0.98
N TYR A 10 1.34 12.90 1.12
CA TYR A 10 0.14 12.70 0.31
C TYR A 10 0.40 13.01 -1.16
N ILE A 11 1.14 14.09 -1.45
CA ILE A 11 1.58 14.41 -2.81
C ILE A 11 2.45 13.27 -3.38
N ALA A 12 3.43 12.78 -2.61
CA ALA A 12 4.29 11.68 -3.04
C ALA A 12 3.50 10.39 -3.31
N LEU A 13 2.51 10.07 -2.46
CA LEU A 13 1.63 8.92 -2.65
C LEU A 13 0.75 9.07 -3.90
N ILE A 14 0.24 10.27 -4.20
CA ILE A 14 -0.46 10.54 -5.46
C ILE A 14 0.45 10.29 -6.66
N PHE A 15 1.72 10.71 -6.60
CA PHE A 15 2.69 10.41 -7.65
C PHE A 15 2.95 8.91 -7.78
N VAL A 16 3.07 8.17 -6.66
CA VAL A 16 3.18 6.70 -6.70
C VAL A 16 1.99 6.10 -7.43
N MET A 17 0.76 6.48 -7.08
CA MET A 17 -0.45 5.97 -7.73
C MET A 17 -0.44 6.29 -9.23
N TYR A 18 -0.13 7.53 -9.60
CA TYR A 18 -0.08 7.95 -11.00
C TYR A 18 0.96 7.16 -11.80
N ILE A 19 2.17 6.98 -11.26
CA ILE A 19 3.23 6.25 -11.96
C ILE A 19 2.88 4.76 -12.05
N ASP A 20 2.38 4.14 -10.98
CA ASP A 20 2.04 2.72 -10.97
C ASP A 20 0.88 2.39 -11.94
N ILE A 21 -0.15 3.24 -11.98
CA ILE A 21 -1.26 3.08 -12.95
C ILE A 21 -0.75 3.10 -14.40
N ASN A 22 0.16 4.02 -14.72
CA ASN A 22 0.62 4.26 -16.08
C ASN A 22 1.80 3.36 -16.50
N LYS A 23 2.68 3.00 -15.57
CA LYS A 23 3.96 2.33 -15.85
C LYS A 23 4.17 1.02 -15.08
N LYS A 24 3.28 0.66 -14.15
CA LYS A 24 3.32 -0.60 -13.38
C LYS A 24 4.59 -0.81 -12.54
N TYR A 25 5.25 0.28 -12.15
CA TYR A 25 6.38 0.23 -11.23
C TYR A 25 6.42 1.47 -10.35
N ILE A 26 7.10 1.36 -9.21
CA ILE A 26 7.36 2.48 -8.30
C ILE A 26 8.86 2.84 -8.35
N PRO A 27 9.23 4.08 -8.72
CA PRO A 27 10.64 4.48 -8.76
C PRO A 27 11.33 4.34 -7.40
N ASN A 28 12.54 3.78 -7.38
CA ASN A 28 13.29 3.58 -6.13
C ASN A 28 13.54 4.89 -5.36
N VAL A 29 13.85 5.98 -6.07
CA VAL A 29 14.05 7.30 -5.45
C VAL A 29 12.78 7.79 -4.77
N LEU A 30 11.62 7.60 -5.39
CA LEU A 30 10.33 8.00 -4.83
C LEU A 30 10.01 7.14 -3.58
N ASN A 31 10.13 5.82 -3.68
CA ASN A 31 9.93 4.91 -2.54
C ASN A 31 10.86 5.24 -1.37
N PHE A 32 12.14 5.50 -1.64
CA PHE A 32 13.10 5.86 -0.60
C PHE A 32 12.79 7.22 0.02
N SER A 33 12.35 8.19 -0.79
CA SER A 33 11.93 9.50 -0.27
C SER A 33 10.71 9.39 0.66
N ILE A 34 9.75 8.53 0.34
CA ILE A 34 8.59 8.23 1.20
C ILE A 34 9.06 7.59 2.52
N LEU A 35 9.96 6.62 2.47
CA LEU A 35 10.53 6.01 3.68
C LEU A 35 11.16 7.05 4.61
N ILE A 36 12.02 7.92 4.07
CA ILE A 36 12.67 8.98 4.84
C ILE A 36 11.62 9.93 5.44
N LEU A 37 10.67 10.37 4.63
CA LEU A 37 9.60 11.26 5.06
C LEU A 37 8.76 10.63 6.18
N SER A 38 8.43 9.35 6.07
CA SER A 38 7.70 8.59 7.07
C SER A 38 8.44 8.52 8.42
N VAL A 39 9.77 8.33 8.40
CA VAL A 39 10.57 8.38 9.64
C VAL A 39 10.53 9.77 10.27
N PHE A 40 10.60 10.84 9.48
CA PHE A 40 10.49 12.21 9.98
C PHE A 40 9.09 12.53 10.52
N ILE A 41 8.03 12.03 9.88
CA ILE A 41 6.64 12.23 10.33
C ILE A 41 6.41 11.52 11.67
N ARG A 42 6.92 10.28 11.83
CA ARG A 42 6.78 9.56 13.10
C ARG A 42 7.57 10.22 14.24
N GLY A 43 8.73 10.77 13.92
CA GLY A 43 9.63 11.38 14.91
C GLY A 43 10.57 10.36 15.58
N ILE A 44 11.71 10.87 16.05
CA ILE A 44 12.82 10.04 16.58
C ILE A 44 12.42 9.31 17.88
N SER A 45 11.55 9.92 18.70
CA SER A 45 11.08 9.34 19.96
C SER A 45 10.29 8.04 19.77
N GLU A 46 9.67 7.86 18.60
CA GLU A 46 8.78 6.74 18.29
C GLU A 46 9.37 5.81 17.22
N ILE A 47 10.70 5.86 17.04
CA ILE A 47 11.38 5.12 15.96
C ILE A 47 11.33 3.61 16.15
N GLU A 48 11.28 3.12 17.39
CA GLU A 48 11.10 1.69 17.67
C GLU A 48 9.74 1.21 17.17
N ASN A 49 8.68 1.97 17.47
CA ASN A 49 7.33 1.70 16.99
C ASN A 49 7.27 1.78 15.46
N PHE A 50 7.99 2.72 14.84
CA PHE A 50 8.15 2.74 13.38
C PHE A 50 8.68 1.42 12.82
N PHE A 51 9.77 0.90 13.40
CA PHE A 51 10.41 -0.33 12.92
C PHE A 51 9.53 -1.57 13.14
N ILE A 52 8.82 -1.64 14.27
CA ILE A 52 7.85 -2.71 14.54
C ILE A 52 6.75 -2.69 13.46
N GLY A 53 6.15 -1.53 13.21
CA GLY A 53 5.14 -1.37 12.18
C GLY A 53 5.66 -1.74 10.79
N ALA A 54 6.81 -1.22 10.41
CA ALA A 54 7.45 -1.46 9.12
C ALA A 54 7.73 -2.96 8.88
N ALA A 55 8.16 -3.69 9.91
CA ALA A 55 8.44 -5.11 9.83
C ALA A 55 7.16 -5.97 9.84
N CYS A 56 6.19 -5.65 10.69
CA CYS A 56 5.00 -6.49 10.85
C CYS A 56 3.99 -6.30 9.72
N TYR A 57 3.78 -5.07 9.23
CA TYR A 57 2.85 -4.82 8.12
C TYR A 57 3.31 -5.46 6.81
N VAL A 58 4.62 -5.53 6.56
CA VAL A 58 5.14 -6.10 5.31
C VAL A 58 5.11 -7.63 5.30
N LEU A 59 5.10 -8.27 6.48
CA LEU A 59 5.25 -9.71 6.64
C LEU A 59 4.24 -10.55 5.83
N PRO A 60 2.92 -10.25 5.81
CA PRO A 60 1.96 -10.98 4.99
C PRO A 60 2.33 -10.97 3.50
N ILE A 61 2.71 -9.81 2.95
CA ILE A 61 3.09 -9.72 1.54
C ILE A 61 4.43 -10.38 1.26
N LEU A 62 5.39 -10.34 2.18
CA LEU A 62 6.64 -11.08 2.01
C LEU A 62 6.39 -12.60 1.90
N ILE A 63 5.40 -13.14 2.61
CA ILE A 63 5.02 -14.55 2.47
C ILE A 63 4.49 -14.82 1.04
N PHE A 64 3.63 -13.95 0.51
CA PHE A 64 3.17 -14.08 -0.88
C PHE A 64 4.31 -13.91 -1.88
N TYR A 65 5.16 -12.92 -1.68
CA TYR A 65 6.26 -12.60 -2.58
C TYR A 65 7.30 -13.73 -2.61
N GLY A 66 7.72 -14.25 -1.46
CA GLY A 66 8.74 -15.29 -1.38
C GLY A 66 8.18 -16.67 -1.73
N TYR A 67 7.15 -17.13 -1.03
CA TYR A 67 6.70 -18.53 -1.16
C TYR A 67 5.70 -18.72 -2.30
N VAL A 68 4.72 -17.82 -2.45
CA VAL A 68 3.66 -18.01 -3.46
C VAL A 68 4.18 -17.72 -4.86
N SER A 69 5.07 -16.73 -5.03
CA SER A 69 5.72 -16.49 -6.33
C SER A 69 6.56 -17.68 -6.78
N ASP A 70 7.28 -18.32 -5.86
CA ASP A 70 8.07 -19.52 -6.16
C ASP A 70 7.19 -20.70 -6.60
N ILE A 71 6.08 -20.94 -5.90
CA ILE A 71 5.11 -21.99 -6.25
C ILE A 71 4.50 -21.72 -7.64
N LEU A 72 4.18 -20.46 -7.94
CA LEU A 72 3.54 -20.08 -9.20
C LEU A 72 4.53 -19.81 -10.35
N LYS A 73 5.84 -19.81 -10.06
CA LYS A 73 6.93 -19.45 -10.99
C LYS A 73 6.70 -18.10 -11.70
N ARG A 74 6.07 -17.16 -11.01
CA ARG A 74 5.77 -15.81 -11.50
C ARG A 74 5.67 -14.85 -10.33
N GLU A 75 6.05 -13.60 -10.53
CA GLU A 75 5.92 -12.57 -9.51
C GLU A 75 4.44 -12.31 -9.20
N VAL A 76 4.06 -12.41 -7.93
CA VAL A 76 2.69 -12.14 -7.45
C VAL A 76 2.54 -10.68 -7.03
N PHE A 77 3.57 -10.11 -6.42
CA PHE A 77 3.63 -8.72 -5.97
C PHE A 77 4.93 -8.07 -6.43
N GLY A 78 4.87 -6.78 -6.74
CA GLY A 78 6.07 -6.02 -7.09
C GLY A 78 6.89 -5.69 -5.85
N PHE A 79 8.21 -5.77 -5.95
CA PHE A 79 9.10 -5.35 -4.85
C PHE A 79 8.94 -3.85 -4.51
N GLY A 80 8.44 -3.05 -5.45
CA GLY A 80 8.03 -1.67 -5.21
C GLY A 80 6.93 -1.54 -4.15
N ASP A 81 5.90 -2.38 -4.22
CA ASP A 81 4.78 -2.40 -3.27
C ASP A 81 5.24 -2.77 -1.86
N ILE A 82 6.16 -3.74 -1.78
CA ILE A 82 6.78 -4.18 -0.52
C ILE A 82 7.50 -3.00 0.15
N LYS A 83 8.32 -2.26 -0.59
CA LYS A 83 9.02 -1.07 -0.08
C LYS A 83 8.06 0.02 0.38
N LEU A 84 6.96 0.23 -0.35
CA LEU A 84 5.95 1.21 0.02
C LEU A 84 5.29 0.85 1.34
N ILE A 85 4.91 -0.42 1.53
CA ILE A 85 4.25 -0.90 2.75
C ILE A 85 5.18 -0.84 3.96
N ILE A 86 6.48 -1.03 3.79
CA ILE A 86 7.45 -0.82 4.88
C ILE A 86 7.33 0.61 5.43
N ALA A 87 7.33 1.63 4.56
CA ALA A 87 7.23 3.02 4.97
C ALA A 87 5.87 3.35 5.62
N LEU A 88 4.77 2.89 4.99
CA LEU A 88 3.42 3.18 5.45
C LEU A 88 3.04 2.40 6.71
N GLY A 89 3.42 1.13 6.81
CA GLY A 89 3.20 0.29 7.98
C GLY A 89 3.90 0.84 9.23
N GLY A 90 5.09 1.42 9.05
CA GLY A 90 5.79 2.13 10.11
C GLY A 90 5.04 3.37 10.61
N LEU A 91 4.21 4.03 9.78
CA LEU A 91 3.33 5.13 10.19
C LEU A 91 2.00 4.66 10.79
N LEU A 92 1.47 3.52 10.33
CA LEU A 92 0.17 3.02 10.77
C LEU A 92 0.20 2.36 12.15
N TYR A 93 1.35 1.83 12.58
CA TYR A 93 1.44 1.07 13.82
C TYR A 93 1.19 1.92 15.07
N HIS A 94 0.26 1.49 15.91
CA HIS A 94 -0.01 2.10 17.22
C HIS A 94 0.11 1.04 18.31
N SER A 95 0.94 1.29 19.33
CA SER A 95 1.22 0.31 20.39
C SER A 95 0.00 -0.02 21.25
N GLU A 96 -0.97 0.90 21.35
CA GLU A 96 -2.20 0.76 22.12
C GLU A 96 -3.21 -0.21 21.48
N ILE A 97 -3.13 -0.43 20.17
CA ILE A 97 -4.07 -1.29 19.42
C ILE A 97 -3.39 -2.63 19.15
N ASN A 98 -4.15 -3.73 19.18
CA ASN A 98 -3.62 -5.04 18.84
C ASN A 98 -3.03 -5.05 17.40
N ILE A 99 -1.75 -5.40 17.27
CA ILE A 99 -1.02 -5.36 16.00
C ILE A 99 -1.65 -6.23 14.91
N PHE A 100 -2.16 -7.42 15.27
CA PHE A 100 -2.81 -8.31 14.32
C PHE A 100 -4.08 -7.67 13.75
N LEU A 101 -4.87 -7.01 14.62
CA LEU A 101 -6.08 -6.32 14.20
C LEU A 101 -5.78 -5.17 13.24
N GLN A 102 -4.73 -4.38 13.53
CA GLN A 102 -4.31 -3.27 12.66
C GLN A 102 -3.91 -3.77 11.26
N ILE A 103 -3.09 -4.83 11.20
CA ILE A 103 -2.64 -5.45 9.94
C ILE A 103 -3.82 -6.06 9.19
N TYR A 104 -4.71 -6.77 9.91
CA TYR A 104 -5.90 -7.39 9.35
C TYR A 104 -6.82 -6.34 8.71
N ILE A 105 -7.14 -5.26 9.41
CA ILE A 105 -8.00 -4.18 8.88
C ILE A 105 -7.35 -3.54 7.66
N PHE A 106 -6.04 -3.24 7.71
CA PHE A 106 -5.33 -2.66 6.58
C PHE A 106 -5.45 -3.52 5.32
N TYR A 107 -5.11 -4.81 5.41
CA TYR A 107 -5.19 -5.69 4.24
C TYR A 107 -6.61 -5.99 3.80
N LEU A 108 -7.56 -6.13 4.72
CA LEU A 108 -8.97 -6.28 4.39
C LEU A 108 -9.45 -5.08 3.57
N LEU A 109 -9.04 -3.87 3.94
CA LEU A 109 -9.39 -2.65 3.24
C LEU A 109 -8.68 -2.55 1.87
N VAL A 110 -7.38 -2.88 1.78
CA VAL A 110 -6.66 -2.94 0.48
C VAL A 110 -7.33 -3.91 -0.49
N PHE A 111 -7.60 -5.15 -0.06
CA PHE A 111 -8.17 -6.18 -0.92
C PHE A 111 -9.64 -5.92 -1.26
N SER A 112 -10.43 -5.34 -0.36
CA SER A 112 -11.81 -4.96 -0.66
C SER A 112 -11.89 -3.87 -1.74
N ILE A 113 -11.07 -2.82 -1.66
CA ILE A 113 -11.01 -1.78 -2.71
C ILE A 113 -10.57 -2.37 -4.05
N ALA A 114 -9.53 -3.21 -4.05
CA ALA A 114 -9.07 -3.89 -5.26
C ALA A 114 -10.18 -4.77 -5.87
N THR A 115 -10.89 -5.54 -5.04
CA THR A 115 -12.00 -6.40 -5.47
C THR A 115 -13.15 -5.60 -6.04
N LEU A 116 -13.51 -4.46 -5.43
CA LEU A 116 -14.55 -3.56 -5.95
C LEU A 116 -14.18 -3.02 -7.32
N TYR A 117 -12.93 -2.59 -7.51
CA TYR A 117 -12.45 -2.12 -8.81
C TYR A 117 -12.53 -3.22 -9.89
N ILE A 118 -12.03 -4.42 -9.59
CA ILE A 118 -12.05 -5.56 -10.52
C ILE A 118 -13.49 -5.93 -10.87
N THR A 119 -14.37 -6.00 -9.88
CA THR A 119 -15.79 -6.33 -10.08
C THR A 119 -16.48 -5.30 -10.96
N PHE A 120 -16.26 -4.01 -10.69
CA PHE A 120 -16.79 -2.93 -11.52
C PHE A 120 -16.29 -3.01 -12.97
N TYR A 121 -14.99 -3.24 -13.16
CA TYR A 121 -14.38 -3.42 -14.48
C TYR A 121 -15.00 -4.59 -15.25
N LEU A 122 -15.20 -5.73 -14.59
CA LEU A 122 -15.85 -6.91 -15.17
C LEU A 122 -17.31 -6.61 -15.57
N CYS A 123 -18.09 -5.96 -14.70
CA CYS A 123 -19.47 -5.58 -14.99
C CYS A 123 -19.56 -4.68 -16.23
N VAL A 124 -18.71 -3.65 -16.34
CA VAL A 124 -18.70 -2.75 -17.51
C VAL A 124 -18.39 -3.49 -18.80
N TYR A 125 -17.44 -4.43 -18.78
CA TYR A 125 -17.11 -5.23 -19.97
C TYR A 125 -18.20 -6.21 -20.36
N PHE A 126 -18.82 -6.85 -19.38
CA PHE A 126 -19.95 -7.75 -19.60
C PHE A 126 -21.14 -6.99 -20.22
N CYS A 127 -21.49 -5.82 -19.67
CA CYS A 127 -22.54 -4.96 -20.25
C CYS A 127 -22.23 -4.48 -21.68
N LYS A 128 -20.94 -4.40 -22.07
CA LYS A 128 -20.52 -3.97 -23.41
C LYS A 128 -20.37 -5.12 -24.41
N ASN A 129 -20.69 -6.37 -24.04
CA ASN A 129 -20.54 -7.57 -24.90
C ASN A 129 -19.15 -7.68 -25.58
N ARG A 130 -18.08 -7.21 -24.90
CA ARG A 130 -16.72 -7.30 -25.42
C ARG A 130 -16.01 -8.53 -24.88
N ALA A 131 -15.23 -9.20 -25.72
CA ALA A 131 -14.37 -10.28 -25.29
C ALA A 131 -13.36 -9.78 -24.24
N LEU A 132 -13.44 -10.34 -23.03
CA LEU A 132 -12.58 -10.01 -21.91
C LEU A 132 -11.18 -10.63 -22.11
N LYS A 133 -10.17 -9.79 -22.39
CA LYS A 133 -8.76 -10.19 -22.27
C LYS A 133 -8.28 -9.94 -20.84
N ILE A 134 -8.66 -10.81 -19.91
CA ILE A 134 -8.20 -10.72 -18.50
C ILE A 134 -6.81 -11.36 -18.32
N ARG A 135 -6.45 -12.35 -19.16
CA ARG A 135 -5.18 -13.06 -19.04
C ARG A 135 -4.00 -12.14 -19.35
N GLY A 136 -3.11 -11.98 -18.36
CA GLY A 136 -1.85 -11.27 -18.49
C GLY A 136 -1.89 -9.77 -18.20
N VAL A 137 -3.02 -9.23 -17.71
CA VAL A 137 -3.09 -7.82 -17.33
C VAL A 137 -2.64 -7.67 -15.88
N GLU A 138 -1.46 -7.09 -15.69
CA GLU A 138 -0.95 -6.70 -14.38
C GLU A 138 -1.76 -5.54 -13.81
N ILE A 139 -2.26 -5.73 -12.59
CA ILE A 139 -3.04 -4.72 -11.88
C ILE A 139 -2.05 -3.87 -11.06
N ALA A 140 -2.19 -2.55 -11.16
CA ALA A 140 -1.43 -1.62 -10.34
C ALA A 140 -1.91 -1.75 -8.89
N PHE A 141 -1.07 -2.25 -7.99
CA PHE A 141 -1.46 -2.57 -6.61
C PHE A 141 -1.26 -1.38 -5.66
N ALA A 142 -0.27 -0.52 -5.94
CA ALA A 142 0.06 0.65 -5.14
C ALA A 142 -1.13 1.62 -4.90
N PRO A 143 -2.04 1.87 -5.87
CA PRO A 143 -3.24 2.67 -5.63
C PRO A 143 -4.10 2.19 -4.46
N TYR A 144 -4.30 0.88 -4.34
CA TYR A 144 -5.14 0.33 -3.27
C TYR A 144 -4.44 0.43 -1.90
N ILE A 145 -3.10 0.25 -1.87
CA ILE A 145 -2.27 0.49 -0.69
C ILE A 145 -2.40 1.95 -0.24
N CYS A 146 -2.21 2.91 -1.16
CA CYS A 146 -2.25 4.33 -0.87
C CYS A 146 -3.63 4.77 -0.37
N ILE A 147 -4.71 4.34 -1.03
CA ILE A 147 -6.08 4.68 -0.59
C ILE A 147 -6.36 4.10 0.80
N ALA A 148 -5.94 2.85 1.05
CA ALA A 148 -6.15 2.24 2.35
C ALA A 148 -5.38 2.96 3.46
N PHE A 149 -4.14 3.34 3.17
CA PHE A 149 -3.35 4.18 4.06
C PHE A 149 -4.03 5.51 4.35
N PHE A 150 -4.52 6.23 3.33
CA PHE A 150 -5.22 7.50 3.55
C PHE A 150 -6.42 7.34 4.48
N ILE A 151 -7.25 6.32 4.28
CA ILE A 151 -8.44 6.12 5.12
C ILE A 151 -8.04 5.87 6.57
N ILE A 152 -7.12 4.92 6.80
CA ILE A 152 -6.76 4.51 8.16
C ILE A 152 -5.94 5.57 8.87
N TYR A 153 -4.95 6.16 8.20
CA TYR A 153 -4.06 7.16 8.81
C TYR A 153 -4.84 8.40 9.24
N ASN A 154 -5.76 8.92 8.42
CA ASN A 154 -6.58 10.07 8.80
C ASN A 154 -7.59 9.74 9.91
N TYR A 155 -8.10 8.49 9.96
CA TYR A 155 -8.97 8.05 11.04
C TYR A 155 -8.23 8.02 12.40
N ILE A 156 -6.99 7.54 12.41
CA ILE A 156 -6.19 7.47 13.64
C ILE A 156 -5.74 8.86 14.10
N GLU A 157 -5.27 9.70 13.18
CA GLU A 157 -4.76 11.05 13.50
C GLU A 157 -5.89 12.09 13.69
N GLY A 158 -7.16 11.72 13.50
CA GLY A 158 -8.31 12.63 13.63
C GLY A 158 -8.29 13.79 12.63
N ILE A 159 -7.78 13.55 11.41
CA ILE A 159 -7.64 14.58 10.35
C ILE A 159 -8.93 14.69 9.49
N LEU A 160 -9.95 13.87 9.78
CA LEU A 160 -11.32 13.92 9.24
C LEU A 160 -12.32 13.94 10.40
#